data_AF-A0AAV3YWT4-F1
#
_entry.id   AF-A0AAV3YWT4-F1
#
_cell.length_a   1.000
_cell.length_b   1.000
_cell.length_c   1.000
_cell.angle_alpha   90.00
_cell.angle_beta   90.00
_cell.angle_gamma   90.00
#
_symmetry.space_group_name_H-M   'P 1'
#
loop_
_entity.id
_entity.type
_entity.pdbx_description
1 polymer ?
#
loop_
_entity_poly.entity_id
_entity_poly.type
_entity_poly.pdbx_seq_one_letter_code
_entity_poly.pdbx_strand_id
1 'polypeptide(L)'
;MAVTECLRVVIKKQREGAALPGVVILTDCRALVQAFGGSRSEGVGEVVLLADYLLKKEGVQTVVQWIPSHVGVLSNEIADGLGNEGNMETTNSVRRKEWLSSTPKHILLYEALGWTPPVFGHLPLIVNPDGTKLSKRQGDVNIDHYKTQGYFPQAVINYITSIGGGFDQDTLGMTLEQMEKSFDVSRIRTNPGRLDPIWLTEANRQLLREQAWSASSGHQVRLAGQVRDLVIAQFGHRFECSELQDQVLSDDYILAIVRWSLQDDRTSVISDFVKPELDYLWVPPSQSALSQLVKVDKSAESILEAFLDWLEKRQVEASFETDLIGQLRGFIKDQRLESKKFFQLARLALTGSQQGAPLAETLSIIGRDNVLVRLRTAVDFLKGYNPH
;
A
#
# COMPACT_ATOMS: atom_id res chain seq x y z
N MET A 1 20.21 39.39 19.91
CA MET A 1 21.37 40.20 20.34
C MET A 1 21.72 39.97 21.80
N ALA A 2 20.88 40.31 22.79
CA ALA A 2 21.20 40.06 24.21
C ALA A 2 21.38 38.56 24.56
N VAL A 3 20.55 37.69 23.98
CA VAL A 3 20.66 36.23 24.14
C VAL A 3 21.92 35.66 23.48
N THR A 4 22.31 36.21 22.33
CA THR A 4 23.48 35.83 21.55
C THR A 4 24.78 36.18 22.28
N GLU A 5 24.80 37.33 22.96
CA GLU A 5 25.98 37.79 23.71
C GLU A 5 26.12 37.06 25.05
N CYS A 6 25.01 36.70 25.70
CA CYS A 6 25.03 35.83 26.87
C CYS A 6 25.56 34.41 26.54
N LEU A 7 25.13 33.81 25.42
CA LEU A 7 25.60 32.48 25.00
C LEU A 7 27.09 32.46 24.64
N ARG A 8 27.61 33.52 23.98
CA ARG A 8 29.05 33.65 23.66
C ARG A 8 29.93 33.71 24.90
N VAL A 9 29.50 34.42 25.95
CA VAL A 9 30.25 34.56 27.21
C VAL A 9 30.29 33.24 27.98
N VAL A 10 29.17 32.50 28.01
CA VAL A 10 29.08 31.20 28.70
C VAL A 10 29.97 30.15 28.03
N ILE A 11 29.96 30.06 26.69
CA ILE A 11 30.73 29.05 25.95
C ILE A 11 32.23 29.39 25.94
N LYS A 12 32.60 30.67 25.83
CA LYS A 12 34.01 31.10 25.90
C LYS A 12 34.64 30.74 27.24
N LYS A 13 33.93 30.92 28.35
CA LYS A 13 34.44 30.63 29.69
C LYS A 13 34.46 29.14 30.04
N GLN A 14 33.60 28.33 29.41
CA GLN A 14 33.66 26.86 29.55
C GLN A 14 34.89 26.26 28.84
N ARG A 15 35.36 26.88 27.74
CA ARG A 15 36.59 26.48 27.02
C ARG A 15 37.89 26.89 27.73
N GLU A 16 37.85 27.93 28.56
CA GLU A 16 39.03 28.48 29.25
C GLU A 16 39.25 27.87 30.66
N GLY A 17 38.51 26.82 31.05
CA GLY A 17 38.73 26.08 32.31
C GLY A 17 38.37 26.85 33.59
N ALA A 18 37.76 28.03 33.49
CA ALA A 18 37.36 28.81 34.64
C ALA A 18 35.93 28.44 35.07
N ALA A 19 35.79 27.84 36.25
CA ALA A 19 34.51 27.66 36.91
C ALA A 19 33.82 29.02 37.06
N LEU A 20 32.70 29.23 36.38
CA LEU A 20 31.83 30.37 36.60
C LEU A 20 30.58 29.95 37.37
N PRO A 21 30.17 30.73 38.39
CA PRO A 21 28.89 30.58 39.05
C PRO A 21 27.78 31.12 38.15
N GLY A 22 26.73 30.31 37.96
CA GLY A 22 25.56 30.64 37.13
C GLY A 22 25.57 29.94 35.77
N VAL A 23 25.45 28.61 35.77
CA VAL A 23 25.31 27.80 34.55
C VAL A 23 23.83 27.49 34.32
N VAL A 24 23.34 27.79 33.12
CA VAL A 24 22.02 27.34 32.64
C VAL A 24 22.24 26.00 31.91
N ILE A 25 21.74 24.91 32.48
CA ILE A 25 21.80 23.56 31.89
C ILE A 25 20.55 23.35 31.03
N LEU A 26 20.73 23.09 29.73
CA LEU A 26 19.67 22.68 28.81
C LEU A 26 19.60 21.15 28.72
N THR A 27 18.39 20.62 28.77
CA THR A 27 18.08 19.21 29.13
C THR A 27 17.72 18.32 27.93
N ASP A 28 18.08 17.04 27.99
CA ASP A 28 17.18 15.85 27.91
C ASP A 28 18.04 14.57 27.81
N CYS A 29 18.83 14.31 28.88
CA CYS A 29 19.69 13.15 28.95
C CYS A 29 18.88 11.94 29.46
N ARG A 30 18.55 11.01 28.55
CA ARG A 30 17.80 9.77 28.81
C ARG A 30 18.40 8.92 29.94
N ALA A 31 19.72 9.02 30.15
CA ALA A 31 20.46 8.35 31.22
C ALA A 31 20.04 8.79 32.63
N LEU A 32 19.68 10.07 32.81
CA LEU A 32 19.24 10.60 34.11
C LEU A 32 17.81 10.17 34.46
N VAL A 33 16.90 10.08 33.49
CA VAL A 33 15.51 9.66 33.72
C VAL A 33 15.41 8.18 34.10
N GLN A 34 16.28 7.33 33.54
CA GLN A 34 16.33 5.91 33.88
C GLN A 34 16.95 5.63 35.25
N ALA A 35 17.87 6.46 35.73
CA ALA A 35 18.53 6.28 37.02
C ALA A 35 17.61 6.50 38.24
N PHE A 36 16.50 7.24 38.07
CA PHE A 36 15.58 7.60 39.16
C PHE A 36 14.20 6.92 39.11
N GLY A 37 14.00 5.94 38.22
CA GLY A 37 12.89 4.96 38.33
C GLY A 37 11.46 5.50 38.12
N GLY A 38 11.25 6.73 37.66
CA GLY A 38 9.93 7.36 37.52
C GLY A 38 9.41 7.50 36.09
N SER A 39 8.11 7.79 35.95
CA SER A 39 7.49 8.16 34.67
C SER A 39 8.05 9.50 34.14
N ARG A 40 8.04 9.69 32.81
CA ARG A 40 8.71 10.80 32.10
C ARG A 40 8.24 12.21 32.50
N SER A 41 7.07 12.34 33.13
CA SER A 41 6.51 13.61 33.60
C SER A 41 6.74 13.86 35.09
N GLU A 42 6.77 12.81 35.91
CA GLU A 42 6.93 12.93 37.37
C GLU A 42 8.40 13.05 37.77
N GLY A 43 9.31 12.29 37.13
CA GLY A 43 10.74 12.35 37.43
C GLY A 43 11.42 13.69 37.05
N VAL A 44 10.84 14.45 36.12
CA VAL A 44 11.41 15.72 35.65
C VAL A 44 11.17 16.85 36.66
N GLY A 45 10.02 16.86 37.33
CA GLY A 45 9.71 17.85 38.37
C GLY A 45 10.57 17.66 39.61
N GLU A 46 10.76 16.41 40.04
CA GLU A 46 11.55 16.07 41.23
C GLU A 46 13.06 16.32 41.01
N VAL A 47 13.59 16.03 39.83
CA VAL A 47 15.01 16.30 39.50
C VAL A 47 15.30 17.80 39.43
N VAL A 48 14.37 18.59 38.87
CA VAL A 48 14.52 20.06 38.81
C VAL A 48 14.42 20.68 40.20
N LEU A 49 13.50 20.21 41.05
CA LEU A 49 13.37 20.69 42.43
C LEU A 49 14.55 20.26 43.32
N LEU A 50 15.06 19.04 43.15
CA LEU A 50 16.22 18.54 43.90
C LEU A 50 17.51 19.26 43.47
N ALA A 51 17.70 19.50 42.17
CA ALA A 51 18.82 20.27 41.66
C ALA A 51 18.75 21.73 42.13
N ASP A 52 17.59 22.38 42.05
CA ASP A 52 17.37 23.74 42.56
C ASP A 52 17.62 23.83 44.08
N TYR A 53 17.16 22.84 44.86
CA TYR A 53 17.38 22.77 46.31
C TYR A 53 18.85 22.58 46.69
N LEU A 54 19.56 21.65 46.06
CA LEU A 54 20.99 21.38 46.33
C LEU A 54 21.87 22.56 45.94
N LEU A 55 21.54 23.25 44.84
CA LEU A 55 22.29 24.41 44.37
C LEU A 55 22.02 25.66 45.23
N LYS A 56 20.79 25.86 45.73
CA LYS A 56 20.48 26.93 46.70
C LYS A 56 21.16 26.72 48.05
N LYS A 57 21.30 25.46 48.50
CA LYS A 57 21.98 25.12 49.75
C LYS A 57 23.47 25.47 49.74
N GLU A 58 24.10 25.43 48.56
CA GLU A 58 25.51 25.81 48.34
C GLU A 58 25.68 27.31 47.95
N GLY A 59 24.62 28.13 48.09
CA GLY A 59 24.68 29.57 47.87
C GLY A 59 24.66 30.02 46.40
N VAL A 60 24.32 29.13 45.46
CA VAL A 60 24.31 29.45 44.03
C VAL A 60 22.94 30.00 43.62
N GLN A 61 22.89 31.27 43.18
CA GLN A 61 21.69 31.84 42.54
C GLN A 61 21.66 31.47 41.05
N THR A 62 20.68 30.70 40.60
CA THR A 62 20.50 30.32 39.19
C THR A 62 19.01 30.27 38.84
N VAL A 63 18.68 30.55 37.58
CA VAL A 63 17.34 30.33 37.00
C VAL A 63 17.39 29.08 36.14
N VAL A 64 16.73 28.02 36.56
CA VAL A 64 16.60 26.78 35.79
C VAL A 64 15.42 26.92 34.83
N GLN A 65 15.67 26.88 33.52
CA GLN A 65 14.62 26.96 32.51
C GLN A 65 14.61 25.70 31.63
N TRP A 66 13.50 24.98 31.70
CA TRP A 66 13.26 23.76 30.92
C TRP A 66 12.90 24.10 29.47
N ILE A 67 13.57 23.47 28.50
CA ILE A 67 13.16 23.51 27.09
C ILE A 67 12.56 22.14 26.73
N PRO A 68 11.24 22.07 26.46
CA PRO A 68 10.57 20.82 26.16
C PRO A 68 11.08 20.08 24.92
N SER A 69 10.97 18.76 24.94
CA SER A 69 11.20 17.88 23.79
C SER A 69 10.25 18.09 22.60
N HIS A 70 9.14 18.85 22.75
CA HIS A 70 8.34 19.30 21.60
C HIS A 70 8.99 20.44 20.81
N VAL A 71 10.13 20.96 21.28
CA VAL A 71 11.06 21.79 20.48
C VAL A 71 12.00 20.89 19.63
N GLY A 72 11.90 19.57 19.74
CA GLY A 72 12.44 18.61 18.76
C GLY A 72 13.95 18.60 18.64
N VAL A 73 14.67 18.78 19.74
CA VAL A 73 16.10 19.06 19.68
C VAL A 73 16.92 17.75 19.61
N LEU A 74 16.73 16.76 20.48
CA LEU A 74 17.63 15.58 20.50
C LEU A 74 17.57 14.63 19.29
N SER A 75 16.39 14.32 18.74
CA SER A 75 16.31 13.43 17.57
C SER A 75 16.85 14.08 16.30
N ASN A 76 16.71 15.41 16.22
CA ASN A 76 17.15 16.20 15.08
C ASN A 76 18.61 16.63 15.22
N GLU A 77 19.12 16.77 16.44
CA GLU A 77 20.55 16.92 16.69
C GLU A 77 21.30 15.70 16.18
N ILE A 78 20.85 14.48 16.48
CA ILE A 78 21.46 13.26 15.91
C ILE A 78 21.36 13.25 14.38
N ALA A 79 20.23 13.67 13.79
CA ALA A 79 20.06 13.74 12.34
C ALA A 79 20.89 14.86 11.67
N ASP A 80 21.11 15.96 12.38
CA ASP A 80 21.95 17.09 11.97
C ASP A 80 23.44 16.81 12.30
N GLY A 81 23.78 15.74 13.04
CA GLY A 81 25.14 15.34 13.44
C GLY A 81 25.61 15.83 14.83
N LEU A 82 24.78 16.61 15.54
CA LEU A 82 25.03 17.23 16.85
C LEU A 82 24.96 16.27 18.06
N GLY A 83 25.00 14.95 17.87
CA GLY A 83 24.82 13.97 18.97
C GLY A 83 25.68 12.71 18.93
N ASN A 84 26.61 12.58 17.96
CA ASN A 84 27.54 11.44 17.91
C ASN A 84 28.90 11.85 18.47
N GLU A 85 29.35 11.18 19.54
CA GLU A 85 30.77 11.15 19.92
C GLU A 85 31.54 10.40 18.83
N GLY A 86 31.86 11.12 17.74
CA GLY A 86 32.55 10.57 16.58
C GLY A 86 32.00 11.13 15.27
N ASN A 87 32.54 12.29 14.85
CA ASN A 87 32.90 12.62 13.47
C ASN A 87 32.05 12.05 12.30
N MET A 88 30.72 12.12 12.36
CA MET A 88 29.95 12.11 11.11
C MET A 88 29.78 13.55 10.66
N GLU A 89 30.61 13.96 9.70
CA GLU A 89 30.53 15.24 9.00
C GLU A 89 29.27 15.23 8.13
N THR A 90 28.10 15.45 8.73
CA THR A 90 26.86 15.64 7.98
C THR A 90 27.00 16.90 7.13
N THR A 91 27.15 16.74 5.81
CA THR A 91 27.32 17.87 4.88
C THR A 91 25.99 18.53 4.50
N ASN A 92 24.90 17.77 4.52
CA ASN A 92 23.57 18.20 4.10
C ASN A 92 22.50 17.66 5.05
N SER A 93 21.59 18.54 5.50
CA SER A 93 20.43 18.17 6.31
C SER A 93 19.15 18.44 5.51
N VAL A 94 18.48 17.39 5.03
CA VAL A 94 17.20 17.50 4.30
C VAL A 94 16.03 17.09 5.20
N ARG A 95 15.06 17.98 5.39
CA ARG A 95 13.95 17.78 6.35
C ARG A 95 12.64 18.45 5.92
N ARG A 96 11.54 18.18 6.62
CA ARG A 96 10.22 18.79 6.32
C ARG A 96 10.25 20.30 6.51
N LYS A 97 9.51 21.04 5.67
CA LYS A 97 9.33 22.51 5.75
C LYS A 97 8.92 23.05 7.12
N GLU A 98 8.27 22.25 7.95
CA GLU A 98 7.88 22.61 9.32
C GLU A 98 9.07 23.00 10.21
N TRP A 99 10.26 22.49 9.90
CA TRP A 99 11.50 22.79 10.63
C TRP A 99 12.20 24.07 10.17
N LEU A 100 11.70 24.72 9.11
CA LEU A 100 12.32 25.93 8.56
C LEU A 100 12.46 27.03 9.62
N SER A 101 11.45 27.20 10.48
CA SER A 101 11.45 28.18 11.57
C SER A 101 12.48 27.91 12.67
N SER A 102 12.97 26.67 12.78
CA SER A 102 14.00 26.27 13.75
C SER A 102 15.42 26.38 13.18
N THR A 103 15.57 26.44 11.86
CA THR A 103 16.88 26.53 11.19
C THR A 103 17.75 27.70 11.67
N PRO A 104 17.22 28.94 11.84
CA PRO A 104 18.04 30.03 12.40
C PRO A 104 18.58 29.73 13.79
N LYS A 105 17.84 28.99 14.62
CA LYS A 105 18.29 28.58 15.96
C LYS A 105 19.42 27.55 15.87
N HIS A 106 19.32 26.61 14.93
CA HIS A 106 20.36 25.59 14.73
C HIS A 106 21.64 26.24 14.23
N ILE A 107 21.57 27.17 13.27
CA ILE A 107 22.74 27.92 12.77
C ILE A 107 23.45 28.64 13.92
N LEU A 108 22.70 29.33 14.78
CA LEU A 108 23.29 30.01 15.95
C LEU A 108 23.97 29.02 16.92
N LEU A 109 23.46 27.79 17.04
CA LEU A 109 24.07 26.74 17.85
C LEU A 109 25.38 26.23 17.22
N TYR A 110 25.41 26.00 15.91
CA TYR A 110 26.63 25.67 15.18
C TYR A 110 27.70 26.76 15.36
N GLU A 111 27.34 28.03 15.18
CA GLU A 111 28.25 29.16 15.40
C GLU A 111 28.78 29.22 16.83
N ALA A 112 27.90 29.02 17.82
CA ALA A 112 28.24 28.99 19.24
C ALA A 112 29.24 27.86 19.57
N LEU A 113 29.05 26.68 18.98
CA LEU A 113 29.94 25.53 19.15
C LEU A 113 31.23 25.65 18.30
N GLY A 114 31.33 26.66 17.43
CA GLY A 114 32.45 26.81 16.49
C GLY A 114 32.46 25.71 15.42
N TRP A 115 31.29 25.19 15.08
CA TRP A 115 31.09 24.17 14.05
C TRP A 115 30.56 24.79 12.76
N THR A 116 30.82 24.14 11.63
CA THR A 116 30.26 24.56 10.34
C THR A 116 28.86 23.96 10.21
N PRO A 117 27.80 24.78 9.98
CA PRO A 117 26.46 24.23 9.78
C PRO A 117 26.38 23.45 8.46
N PRO A 118 25.56 22.38 8.39
CA PRO A 118 25.30 21.67 7.14
C PRO A 118 24.50 22.54 6.18
N VAL A 119 24.51 22.17 4.89
CA VAL A 119 23.58 22.74 3.91
C VAL A 119 22.16 22.24 4.22
N PHE A 120 21.25 23.14 4.56
CA PHE A 120 19.86 22.79 4.88
C PHE A 120 18.96 22.75 3.64
N GLY A 121 18.30 21.61 3.41
CA GLY A 121 17.21 21.45 2.44
C GLY A 121 15.87 21.26 3.14
N HIS A 122 14.84 22.02 2.74
CA HIS A 122 13.51 21.91 3.33
C HIS A 122 12.49 21.43 2.29
N LEU A 123 12.09 20.16 2.40
CA LEU A 123 11.13 19.53 1.51
C LEU A 123 9.74 20.14 1.66
N PRO A 124 9.02 20.38 0.56
CA PRO A 124 7.67 20.94 0.59
C PRO A 124 6.71 20.06 1.40
N LEU A 125 5.61 20.67 1.85
CA LEU A 125 4.56 19.93 2.53
C LEU A 125 3.84 19.01 1.54
N ILE A 126 3.51 17.81 2.00
CA ILE A 126 2.61 16.91 1.30
C ILE A 126 1.18 17.23 1.76
N VAL A 127 0.30 17.42 0.79
CA VAL A 127 -1.11 17.75 1.01
C VAL A 127 -2.01 16.75 0.29
N ASN A 128 -3.23 16.61 0.81
CA ASN A 128 -4.30 15.86 0.19
C ASN A 128 -4.73 16.50 -1.16
N PRO A 129 -5.51 15.79 -2.00
CA PRO A 129 -6.10 16.36 -3.21
C PRO A 129 -6.90 17.65 -2.96
N ASP A 130 -7.56 17.75 -1.82
CA ASP A 130 -8.34 18.92 -1.37
C ASP A 130 -7.46 20.08 -0.84
N GLY A 131 -6.13 19.90 -0.77
CA GLY A 131 -5.16 20.88 -0.28
C GLY A 131 -5.00 20.91 1.24
N THR A 132 -5.74 20.09 2.00
CA THR A 132 -5.54 19.95 3.44
C THR A 132 -4.25 19.21 3.75
N LYS A 133 -3.69 19.44 4.95
CA LYS A 133 -2.48 18.74 5.39
C LYS A 133 -2.77 17.26 5.54
N LEU A 134 -1.94 16.42 4.91
CA LEU A 134 -2.00 14.97 5.05
C LEU A 134 -1.87 14.61 6.54
N SER A 135 -2.92 14.03 7.12
CA SER A 135 -2.99 13.74 8.56
C SER A 135 -3.10 12.24 8.81
N LYS A 136 -2.42 11.73 9.84
CA LYS A 136 -2.48 10.32 10.25
C LYS A 136 -3.89 9.81 10.64
N ARG A 137 -4.88 10.72 10.73
CA ARG A 137 -6.27 10.38 11.08
C ARG A 137 -7.11 9.97 9.87
N GLN A 138 -6.61 10.21 8.65
CA GLN A 138 -7.13 9.61 7.44
C GLN A 138 -6.36 8.30 7.25
N GLY A 139 -7.08 7.17 7.22
CA GLY A 139 -6.56 5.80 7.41
C GLY A 139 -5.52 5.29 6.40
N ASP A 140 -5.11 6.13 5.45
CA ASP A 140 -4.40 5.73 4.23
C ASP A 140 -2.91 6.14 4.21
N VAL A 141 -2.36 6.66 5.31
CA VAL A 141 -0.98 7.23 5.34
C VAL A 141 0.03 6.33 6.07
N ASN A 142 -0.30 5.05 6.29
CA ASN A 142 0.65 4.07 6.82
C ASN A 142 1.18 3.18 5.68
N ILE A 143 2.49 2.96 5.61
CA ILE A 143 3.12 2.02 4.68
C ILE A 143 2.55 0.61 4.85
N ASP A 144 2.21 0.21 6.09
CA ASP A 144 1.59 -1.08 6.35
C ASP A 144 0.22 -1.22 5.67
N HIS A 145 -0.53 -0.13 5.52
CA HIS A 145 -1.81 -0.14 4.83
C HIS A 145 -1.62 -0.43 3.33
N TYR A 146 -0.65 0.22 2.68
CA TYR A 146 -0.35 -0.08 1.27
C TYR A 146 0.14 -1.52 1.08
N LYS A 147 0.94 -2.03 2.02
CA LYS A 147 1.40 -3.41 2.00
C LYS A 147 0.25 -4.41 2.13
N THR A 148 -0.70 -4.20 3.05
CA THR A 148 -1.84 -5.11 3.24
C THR A 148 -2.82 -5.06 2.07
N GLN A 149 -2.97 -3.91 1.40
CA GLN A 149 -3.75 -3.79 0.17
C GLN A 149 -3.07 -4.46 -1.04
N GLY A 150 -1.78 -4.81 -0.95
CA GLY A 150 -1.05 -5.47 -2.04
C GLY A 150 -0.47 -4.52 -3.07
N TYR A 151 -0.13 -3.29 -2.66
CA TYR A 151 0.68 -2.38 -3.47
C TYR A 151 2.15 -2.83 -3.48
N PHE A 152 2.79 -2.75 -4.64
CA PHE A 152 4.22 -2.96 -4.78
C PHE A 152 5.00 -1.81 -4.11
N PRO A 153 6.11 -2.11 -3.42
CA PRO A 153 6.98 -1.08 -2.85
C PRO A 153 7.43 -0.05 -3.90
N GLN A 154 7.74 -0.51 -5.11
CA GLN A 154 8.13 0.37 -6.22
C GLN A 154 7.01 1.34 -6.60
N ALA A 155 5.73 0.90 -6.63
CA ALA A 155 4.58 1.78 -6.89
C ALA A 155 4.48 2.90 -5.85
N VAL A 156 4.68 2.57 -4.57
CA VAL A 156 4.66 3.55 -3.47
C VAL A 156 5.83 4.53 -3.60
N ILE A 157 7.01 4.06 -4.02
CA ILE A 157 8.16 4.93 -4.30
C ILE A 157 7.83 5.87 -5.47
N ASN A 158 7.38 5.34 -6.62
CA ASN A 158 6.97 6.15 -7.79
C ASN A 158 5.93 7.21 -7.40
N TYR A 159 4.96 6.82 -6.59
CA TYR A 159 3.91 7.69 -6.10
C TYR A 159 4.46 8.84 -5.23
N ILE A 160 5.32 8.55 -4.25
CA ILE A 160 5.90 9.57 -3.37
C ILE A 160 6.92 10.44 -4.10
N THR A 161 7.66 9.92 -5.07
CA THR A 161 8.66 10.71 -5.83
C THR A 161 8.00 11.66 -6.83
N SER A 162 6.80 11.33 -7.33
CA SER A 162 6.07 12.14 -8.30
C SER A 162 5.72 13.56 -7.80
N ILE A 163 5.64 13.76 -6.48
CA ILE A 163 5.17 15.01 -5.86
C ILE A 163 6.29 15.98 -5.46
N GLY A 164 7.50 15.48 -5.21
CA GLY A 164 8.60 16.25 -4.62
C GLY A 164 9.41 17.06 -5.64
N GLY A 165 9.27 16.72 -6.93
CA GLY A 165 10.23 17.15 -7.95
C GLY A 165 11.56 16.38 -7.80
N GLY A 166 12.63 16.98 -8.31
CA GLY A 166 13.94 16.33 -8.36
C GLY A 166 14.20 15.56 -9.67
N PHE A 167 13.23 15.56 -10.60
CA PHE A 167 13.29 14.84 -11.86
C PHE A 167 12.78 15.71 -13.01
N ASP A 168 13.30 15.48 -14.22
CA ASP A 168 12.88 16.15 -15.46
C ASP A 168 11.54 15.65 -16.02
N GLN A 169 11.20 14.39 -15.72
CA GLN A 169 10.04 13.68 -16.24
C GLN A 169 9.20 13.11 -15.08
N ASP A 170 8.00 12.63 -15.40
CA ASP A 170 7.19 11.88 -14.44
C ASP A 170 7.97 10.62 -13.99
N THR A 171 7.99 10.38 -12.68
CA THR A 171 8.66 9.21 -12.12
C THR A 171 7.84 7.94 -12.24
N LEU A 172 6.60 8.00 -12.74
CA LEU A 172 5.74 6.85 -12.95
C LEU A 172 6.45 5.78 -13.81
N GLY A 173 6.52 4.56 -13.29
CA GLY A 173 7.19 3.44 -13.97
C GLY A 173 8.73 3.43 -13.92
N MET A 174 9.37 4.42 -13.30
CA MET A 174 10.83 4.38 -13.10
C MET A 174 11.20 3.36 -12.02
N THR A 175 12.30 2.65 -12.24
CA THR A 175 12.97 1.86 -11.19
C THR A 175 13.74 2.75 -10.23
N LEU A 176 14.03 2.26 -9.03
CA LEU A 176 14.87 2.99 -8.07
C LEU A 176 16.26 3.36 -8.64
N GLU A 177 16.87 2.48 -9.45
CA GLU A 177 18.16 2.75 -10.09
C GLU A 177 18.06 3.89 -11.13
N GLN A 178 16.97 3.92 -11.91
CA GLN A 178 16.72 5.02 -12.84
C GLN A 178 16.46 6.34 -12.12
N MET A 179 15.75 6.31 -10.99
CA MET A 179 15.57 7.48 -10.14
C MET A 179 16.91 7.97 -9.60
N GLU A 180 17.76 7.09 -9.05
CA GLU A 180 19.06 7.46 -8.53
C GLU A 180 19.93 8.19 -9.57
N LYS A 181 19.96 7.68 -10.81
CA LYS A 181 20.75 8.27 -11.90
C LYS A 181 20.20 9.61 -12.41
N SER A 182 18.90 9.83 -12.30
CA SER A 182 18.21 11.02 -12.84
C SER A 182 17.89 12.09 -11.81
N PHE A 183 18.09 11.79 -10.52
CA PHE A 183 17.76 12.70 -9.44
C PHE A 183 18.68 13.93 -9.44
N ASP A 184 18.06 15.11 -9.44
CA ASP A 184 18.72 16.40 -9.39
C ASP A 184 18.05 17.27 -8.33
N VAL A 185 18.79 17.52 -7.24
CA VAL A 185 18.35 18.31 -6.09
C VAL A 185 17.88 19.72 -6.48
N SER A 186 18.43 20.31 -7.55
CA SER A 186 18.05 21.65 -8.03
C SER A 186 16.63 21.71 -8.58
N ARG A 187 16.04 20.55 -8.89
CA ARG A 187 14.69 20.40 -9.47
C ARG A 187 13.61 20.10 -8.43
N ILE A 188 13.99 20.04 -7.15
CA ILE A 188 13.02 19.89 -6.05
C ILE A 188 12.14 21.13 -6.02
N ARG A 189 10.83 20.92 -6.00
CA ARG A 189 9.85 22.01 -6.01
C ARG A 189 9.64 22.56 -4.60
N THR A 190 9.33 23.85 -4.48
CA THR A 190 9.07 24.51 -3.18
C THR A 190 7.58 24.59 -2.82
N ASN A 191 6.70 24.37 -3.80
CA ASN A 191 5.25 24.33 -3.63
C ASN A 191 4.80 23.02 -2.98
N PRO A 192 3.71 23.01 -2.18
CA PRO A 192 3.16 21.78 -1.63
C PRO A 192 2.83 20.75 -2.71
N GLY A 193 3.22 19.49 -2.48
CA GLY A 193 2.95 18.38 -3.38
C GLY A 193 1.58 17.76 -3.05
N ARG A 194 0.70 17.65 -4.05
CA ARG A 194 -0.60 16.99 -3.91
C ARG A 194 -0.46 15.51 -4.22
N LEU A 195 -0.88 14.66 -3.30
CA LEU A 195 -0.93 13.21 -3.50
C LEU A 195 -2.30 12.82 -4.08
N ASP A 196 -2.32 12.42 -5.35
CA ASP A 196 -3.51 11.87 -6.00
C ASP A 196 -3.51 10.33 -5.94
N PRO A 197 -4.44 9.69 -5.20
CA PRO A 197 -4.50 8.22 -5.10
C PRO A 197 -4.62 7.50 -6.45
N ILE A 198 -5.10 8.17 -7.49
CA ILE A 198 -5.17 7.63 -8.85
C ILE A 198 -3.77 7.26 -9.34
N TRP A 199 -2.75 8.06 -9.02
CA TRP A 199 -1.39 7.83 -9.50
C TRP A 199 -0.75 6.61 -8.85
N LEU A 200 -1.01 6.38 -7.56
CA LEU A 200 -0.59 5.16 -6.88
C LEU A 200 -1.20 3.93 -7.54
N THR A 201 -2.49 4.03 -7.86
CA THR A 201 -3.27 2.96 -8.50
C THR A 201 -2.70 2.65 -9.89
N GLU A 202 -2.40 3.66 -10.70
CA GLU A 202 -1.81 3.50 -12.04
C GLU A 202 -0.39 2.96 -11.98
N ALA A 203 0.45 3.48 -11.07
CA ALA A 203 1.83 2.99 -10.87
C ALA A 203 1.84 1.49 -10.57
N ASN A 204 0.92 1.06 -9.71
CA ASN A 204 0.80 -0.34 -9.33
C ASN A 204 0.30 -1.20 -10.49
N ARG A 205 -0.69 -0.72 -11.24
CA ARG A 205 -1.21 -1.41 -12.42
C ARG A 205 -0.15 -1.57 -13.50
N GLN A 206 0.68 -0.55 -13.73
CA GLN A 206 1.81 -0.64 -14.65
C GLN A 206 2.78 -1.74 -14.22
N LEU A 207 3.16 -1.80 -12.94
CA LEU A 207 4.06 -2.85 -12.43
C LEU A 207 3.43 -4.25 -12.52
N LEU A 208 2.12 -4.38 -12.30
CA LEU A 208 1.40 -5.63 -12.54
C LEU A 208 1.51 -6.05 -14.01
N ARG A 209 1.30 -5.12 -14.96
CA ARG A 209 1.47 -5.40 -16.40
C ARG A 209 2.90 -5.81 -16.73
N GLU A 210 3.90 -5.08 -16.23
CA GLU A 210 5.31 -5.41 -16.47
C GLU A 210 5.68 -6.80 -15.95
N GLN A 211 5.18 -7.21 -14.78
CA GLN A 211 5.42 -8.54 -14.26
C GLN A 211 4.64 -9.62 -15.03
N ALA A 212 3.38 -9.36 -15.40
CA ALA A 212 2.52 -10.30 -16.11
C ALA A 212 2.98 -10.57 -17.55
N TRP A 213 3.59 -9.59 -18.22
CA TRP A 213 4.15 -9.72 -19.58
C TRP A 213 5.68 -9.78 -19.61
N SER A 214 6.34 -9.93 -18.46
CA SER A 214 7.81 -9.95 -18.40
C SER A 214 8.39 -11.07 -19.25
N ALA A 215 9.46 -10.79 -20.01
CA ALA A 215 10.22 -11.83 -20.70
C ALA A 215 10.96 -12.77 -19.72
N SER A 216 11.18 -12.33 -18.48
CA SER A 216 11.77 -13.16 -17.43
C SER A 216 10.68 -13.97 -16.72
N SER A 217 10.74 -15.30 -16.84
CA SER A 217 9.84 -16.22 -16.15
C SER A 217 9.83 -16.00 -14.62
N GLY A 218 10.93 -15.48 -14.05
CA GLY A 218 11.02 -15.21 -12.61
C GLY A 218 10.02 -14.16 -12.11
N HIS A 219 9.67 -13.15 -12.91
CA HIS A 219 8.63 -12.18 -12.54
C HIS A 219 7.24 -12.81 -12.57
N GLN A 220 6.95 -13.55 -13.64
CA GLN A 220 5.67 -14.22 -13.84
C GLN A 220 5.39 -15.24 -12.73
N VAL A 221 6.37 -16.09 -12.40
CA VAL A 221 6.27 -17.09 -11.33
C VAL A 221 6.06 -16.43 -9.96
N ARG A 222 6.76 -15.32 -9.67
CA ARG A 222 6.55 -14.59 -8.41
C ARG A 222 5.16 -13.98 -8.33
N LEU A 223 4.69 -13.34 -9.39
CA LEU A 223 3.36 -12.75 -9.43
C LEU A 223 2.27 -13.82 -9.28
N ALA A 224 2.40 -14.92 -10.02
CA ALA A 224 1.46 -16.03 -9.94
C ALA A 224 1.46 -16.66 -8.53
N GLY A 225 2.64 -16.86 -7.93
CA GLY A 225 2.75 -17.32 -6.54
C GLY A 225 2.08 -16.39 -5.52
N GLN A 226 2.26 -15.07 -5.66
CA GLN A 226 1.59 -14.09 -4.78
C GLN A 226 0.07 -14.13 -4.88
N VAL A 227 -0.47 -14.22 -6.10
CA VAL A 227 -1.91 -14.36 -6.31
C VAL A 227 -2.40 -15.70 -5.76
N ARG A 228 -1.65 -16.79 -6.01
CA ARG A 228 -1.97 -18.14 -5.52
C ARG A 228 -2.09 -18.17 -4.00
N ASP A 229 -1.11 -17.61 -3.29
CA ASP A 229 -1.10 -17.57 -1.82
C ASP A 229 -2.31 -16.82 -1.28
N LEU A 230 -2.70 -15.71 -1.91
CA LEU A 230 -3.90 -14.96 -1.54
C LEU A 230 -5.18 -15.75 -1.81
N VAL A 231 -5.27 -16.40 -2.96
CA VAL A 231 -6.43 -17.24 -3.33
C VAL A 231 -6.57 -18.42 -2.37
N ILE A 232 -5.48 -19.08 -2.01
CA ILE A 232 -5.48 -20.16 -1.00
C ILE A 232 -5.88 -19.62 0.37
N ALA A 233 -5.34 -18.47 0.79
CA ALA A 233 -5.68 -17.88 2.08
C ALA A 233 -7.17 -17.51 2.18
N GLN A 234 -7.76 -16.98 1.11
CA GLN A 234 -9.17 -16.56 1.10
C GLN A 234 -10.13 -17.72 0.85
N PHE A 235 -9.82 -18.59 -0.10
CA PHE A 235 -10.75 -19.59 -0.65
C PHE A 235 -10.34 -21.03 -0.38
N GLY A 236 -9.25 -21.26 0.36
CA GLY A 236 -8.69 -22.59 0.68
C GLY A 236 -9.74 -23.62 1.11
N HIS A 237 -10.60 -23.23 2.05
CA HIS A 237 -11.69 -24.06 2.58
C HIS A 237 -12.73 -24.49 1.53
N ARG A 238 -12.80 -23.82 0.36
CA ARG A 238 -13.70 -24.17 -0.75
C ARG A 238 -13.05 -25.11 -1.76
N PHE A 239 -11.73 -25.33 -1.69
CA PHE A 239 -11.02 -26.24 -2.59
C PHE A 239 -11.03 -27.70 -2.10
N GLU A 240 -11.40 -27.97 -0.85
CA GLU A 240 -11.30 -29.29 -0.20
C GLU A 240 -12.03 -30.44 -0.94
N CYS A 241 -12.93 -30.13 -1.87
CA CYS A 241 -13.64 -31.10 -2.72
C CYS A 241 -13.64 -30.74 -4.21
N SER A 242 -12.73 -29.87 -4.68
CA SER A 242 -12.73 -29.39 -6.06
C SER A 242 -11.73 -30.13 -6.92
N GLU A 243 -12.22 -30.88 -7.91
CA GLU A 243 -11.40 -31.51 -8.97
C GLU A 243 -10.59 -30.47 -9.80
N LEU A 244 -10.91 -29.19 -9.65
CA LEU A 244 -10.35 -28.08 -10.42
C LEU A 244 -9.24 -27.33 -9.67
N GLN A 245 -8.93 -27.71 -8.43
CA GLN A 245 -7.96 -26.98 -7.60
C GLN A 245 -6.60 -26.83 -8.29
N ASP A 246 -6.04 -27.92 -8.82
CA ASP A 246 -4.72 -27.91 -9.45
C ASP A 246 -4.70 -27.05 -10.72
N GLN A 247 -5.80 -27.05 -11.48
CA GLN A 247 -5.95 -26.22 -12.68
C GLN A 247 -6.02 -24.73 -12.32
N VAL A 248 -6.88 -24.37 -11.37
CA VAL A 248 -7.12 -22.98 -10.96
C VAL A 248 -5.90 -22.37 -10.24
N LEU A 249 -5.12 -23.18 -9.53
CA LEU A 249 -3.92 -22.73 -8.84
C LEU A 249 -2.65 -22.82 -9.68
N SER A 250 -2.74 -23.31 -10.92
CA SER A 250 -1.60 -23.33 -11.85
C SER A 250 -1.15 -21.92 -12.23
N ASP A 251 0.15 -21.74 -12.46
CA ASP A 251 0.71 -20.44 -12.85
C ASP A 251 0.10 -19.93 -14.17
N ASP A 252 -0.14 -20.83 -15.12
CA ASP A 252 -0.71 -20.46 -16.42
C ASP A 252 -2.13 -19.91 -16.29
N TYR A 253 -2.98 -20.56 -15.49
CA TYR A 253 -4.35 -20.09 -15.25
C TYR A 253 -4.36 -18.76 -14.51
N ILE A 254 -3.55 -18.63 -13.46
CA ILE A 254 -3.44 -17.39 -12.69
C ILE A 254 -2.96 -16.24 -13.58
N LEU A 255 -1.91 -16.46 -14.38
CA LEU A 255 -1.40 -15.43 -15.29
C LEU A 255 -2.41 -15.08 -16.39
N ALA A 256 -3.19 -16.04 -16.87
CA ALA A 256 -4.28 -15.77 -17.81
C ALA A 256 -5.32 -14.82 -17.19
N ILE A 257 -5.74 -15.07 -15.94
CA ILE A 257 -6.65 -14.18 -15.19
C ILE A 257 -6.05 -12.81 -14.98
N VAL A 258 -4.79 -12.74 -14.55
CA VAL A 258 -4.13 -11.45 -14.30
C VAL A 258 -4.04 -10.63 -15.59
N ARG A 259 -3.66 -11.25 -16.72
CA ARG A 259 -3.58 -10.56 -18.00
C ARG A 259 -4.96 -10.11 -18.47
N TRP A 260 -5.96 -10.98 -18.34
CA TRP A 260 -7.35 -10.67 -18.67
C TRP A 260 -7.90 -9.50 -17.83
N SER A 261 -7.61 -9.45 -16.54
CA SER A 261 -8.10 -8.38 -15.68
C SER A 261 -7.44 -7.03 -15.99
N LEU A 262 -6.17 -7.04 -16.41
CA LEU A 262 -5.39 -5.86 -16.77
C LEU A 262 -5.70 -5.27 -18.16
N GLN A 263 -6.39 -6.00 -19.04
CA GLN A 263 -6.77 -5.51 -20.36
C GLN A 263 -7.86 -4.42 -20.30
N ASP A 264 -8.79 -4.52 -19.35
CA ASP A 264 -9.88 -3.55 -19.14
C ASP A 264 -9.82 -2.87 -17.76
N ASP A 265 -8.64 -2.83 -17.15
CA ASP A 265 -8.37 -2.17 -15.86
C ASP A 265 -9.27 -2.60 -14.70
N ARG A 266 -9.72 -3.87 -14.72
CA ARG A 266 -10.59 -4.47 -13.68
C ARG A 266 -9.92 -4.55 -12.32
N THR A 267 -8.59 -4.66 -12.32
CA THR A 267 -7.76 -4.81 -11.12
C THR A 267 -6.60 -3.83 -11.16
N SER A 268 -6.21 -3.36 -9.99
CA SER A 268 -5.10 -2.43 -9.78
C SER A 268 -4.12 -2.92 -8.74
N VAL A 269 -4.55 -3.78 -7.80
CA VAL A 269 -3.73 -4.40 -6.75
C VAL A 269 -3.97 -5.90 -6.70
N ILE A 270 -3.02 -6.66 -6.14
CA ILE A 270 -3.11 -8.13 -6.07
C ILE A 270 -4.31 -8.57 -5.19
N SER A 271 -4.66 -7.80 -4.16
CA SER A 271 -5.83 -8.11 -3.32
C SER A 271 -7.18 -8.00 -4.06
N ASP A 272 -7.23 -7.36 -5.23
CA ASP A 272 -8.46 -7.27 -6.02
C ASP A 272 -8.93 -8.66 -6.48
N PHE A 273 -8.01 -9.60 -6.73
CA PHE A 273 -8.33 -10.93 -7.21
C PHE A 273 -9.16 -11.76 -6.22
N VAL A 274 -9.12 -11.42 -4.93
CA VAL A 274 -9.88 -12.13 -3.88
C VAL A 274 -11.16 -11.40 -3.47
N LYS A 275 -11.53 -10.32 -4.17
CA LYS A 275 -12.77 -9.61 -3.92
C LYS A 275 -14.00 -10.46 -4.29
N PRO A 276 -15.14 -10.29 -3.59
CA PRO A 276 -16.35 -11.07 -3.84
C PRO A 276 -16.83 -11.04 -5.29
N GLU A 277 -16.61 -9.94 -6.02
CA GLU A 277 -17.04 -9.79 -7.41
C GLU A 277 -16.25 -10.67 -8.39
N LEU A 278 -15.07 -11.18 -7.98
CA LEU A 278 -14.18 -11.99 -8.80
C LEU A 278 -13.97 -13.41 -8.23
N ASP A 279 -14.70 -13.80 -7.18
CA ASP A 279 -14.54 -15.12 -6.55
C ASP A 279 -14.81 -16.28 -7.54
N TYR A 280 -15.72 -16.06 -8.49
CA TYR A 280 -16.05 -17.01 -9.55
C TYR A 280 -14.85 -17.37 -10.43
N LEU A 281 -13.78 -16.58 -10.46
CA LEU A 281 -12.57 -16.95 -11.20
C LEU A 281 -11.86 -18.15 -10.55
N TRP A 282 -12.08 -18.36 -9.25
CA TRP A 282 -11.34 -19.35 -8.47
C TRP A 282 -12.21 -20.52 -8.03
N VAL A 283 -13.45 -20.24 -7.63
CA VAL A 283 -14.31 -21.23 -6.98
C VAL A 283 -15.67 -21.35 -7.64
N PRO A 284 -16.27 -22.56 -7.67
CA PRO A 284 -17.63 -22.74 -8.17
C PRO A 284 -18.65 -22.04 -7.26
N PRO A 285 -19.82 -21.64 -7.79
CA PRO A 285 -20.86 -20.97 -7.00
C PRO A 285 -21.33 -21.83 -5.82
N SER A 286 -21.76 -21.16 -4.75
CA SER A 286 -22.34 -21.83 -3.58
C SER A 286 -23.71 -22.42 -3.91
N GLN A 287 -24.13 -23.43 -3.13
CA GLN A 287 -25.50 -23.97 -3.21
C GLN A 287 -26.57 -22.88 -3.01
N SER A 288 -26.32 -21.90 -2.13
CA SER A 288 -27.22 -20.77 -1.93
C SER A 288 -27.38 -19.91 -3.18
N ALA A 289 -26.32 -19.69 -3.95
CA ALA A 289 -26.39 -18.99 -5.23
C ALA A 289 -27.15 -19.81 -6.28
N LEU A 290 -26.90 -21.13 -6.35
CA LEU A 290 -27.58 -22.03 -7.28
C LEU A 290 -29.09 -22.13 -7.01
N SER A 291 -29.53 -22.01 -5.75
CA SER A 291 -30.96 -21.97 -5.40
C SER A 291 -31.75 -20.84 -6.09
N GLN A 292 -31.06 -19.79 -6.54
CA GLN A 292 -31.69 -18.68 -7.26
C GLN A 292 -32.06 -19.04 -8.70
N LEU A 293 -31.51 -20.10 -9.28
CA LEU A 293 -31.78 -20.52 -10.67
C LEU A 293 -33.28 -20.78 -10.90
N VAL A 294 -33.94 -21.47 -9.97
CA VAL A 294 -35.38 -21.77 -10.03
C VAL A 294 -36.24 -20.51 -9.98
N LYS A 295 -35.74 -19.43 -9.35
CA LYS A 295 -36.44 -18.13 -9.31
C LYS A 295 -36.38 -17.40 -10.65
N VAL A 296 -35.36 -17.68 -11.47
CA VAL A 296 -35.20 -17.08 -12.81
C VAL A 296 -36.14 -17.77 -13.80
N ASP A 297 -36.11 -19.11 -13.84
CA ASP A 297 -37.04 -19.89 -14.65
C ASP A 297 -37.27 -21.28 -14.03
N LYS A 298 -38.52 -21.76 -14.06
CA LYS A 298 -38.87 -23.10 -13.58
C LYS A 298 -38.24 -24.21 -14.41
N SER A 299 -37.88 -23.90 -15.66
CA SER A 299 -37.22 -24.79 -16.62
C SER A 299 -35.69 -24.68 -16.55
N ALA A 300 -35.13 -24.09 -15.49
CA ALA A 300 -33.69 -23.90 -15.35
C ALA A 300 -32.89 -25.20 -15.52
N GLU A 301 -33.39 -26.31 -14.96
CA GLU A 301 -32.75 -27.63 -15.06
C GLU A 301 -32.61 -28.06 -16.52
N SER A 302 -33.71 -28.11 -17.28
CA SER A 302 -33.70 -28.57 -18.66
C SER A 302 -32.91 -27.64 -19.59
N ILE A 303 -32.93 -26.33 -19.32
CA ILE A 303 -32.15 -25.34 -20.10
C ILE A 303 -30.64 -25.55 -19.87
N LEU A 304 -30.21 -25.69 -18.61
CA LEU A 304 -28.80 -25.88 -18.28
C LEU A 304 -28.30 -27.26 -18.72
N GLU A 305 -29.14 -28.30 -18.62
CA GLU A 305 -28.83 -29.64 -19.13
C GLU A 305 -28.65 -29.63 -20.65
N ALA A 306 -29.54 -28.98 -21.41
CA ALA A 306 -29.38 -28.81 -22.85
C ALA A 306 -28.11 -28.03 -23.21
N PHE A 307 -27.73 -27.04 -22.40
CA PHE A 307 -26.51 -26.26 -22.60
C PHE A 307 -25.24 -27.07 -22.31
N LEU A 308 -25.25 -27.86 -21.24
CA LEU A 308 -24.18 -28.80 -20.90
C LEU A 308 -23.98 -29.81 -22.04
N ASP A 309 -25.06 -30.45 -22.49
CA ASP A 309 -25.08 -31.39 -23.62
C ASP A 309 -24.48 -30.77 -24.89
N TRP A 310 -24.86 -29.52 -25.18
CA TRP A 310 -24.35 -28.79 -26.34
C TRP A 310 -22.85 -28.50 -26.23
N LEU A 311 -22.36 -28.16 -25.03
CA LEU A 311 -20.93 -27.97 -24.79
C LEU A 311 -20.16 -29.29 -24.88
N GLU A 312 -20.68 -30.39 -24.36
CA GLU A 312 -20.02 -31.71 -24.38
C GLU A 312 -19.90 -32.29 -25.79
N LYS A 313 -20.96 -32.18 -26.61
CA LYS A 313 -20.97 -32.68 -28.00
C LYS A 313 -20.04 -31.91 -28.94
N ARG A 314 -19.58 -30.74 -28.52
CA ARG A 314 -18.59 -29.96 -29.24
C ARG A 314 -17.20 -30.57 -29.05
N GLN A 315 -16.69 -31.24 -30.08
CA GLN A 315 -15.24 -31.39 -30.28
C GLN A 315 -14.70 -30.02 -30.66
N VAL A 316 -13.96 -29.36 -29.77
CA VAL A 316 -13.36 -28.06 -30.06
C VAL A 316 -11.94 -28.06 -29.55
N GLU A 317 -11.04 -27.81 -30.50
CA GLU A 317 -9.66 -27.38 -30.31
C GLU A 317 -9.59 -26.32 -29.22
N ALA A 318 -8.51 -26.38 -28.44
CA ALA A 318 -8.22 -25.71 -27.17
C ALA A 318 -8.59 -24.22 -26.92
N SER A 319 -9.28 -23.48 -27.80
CA SER A 319 -9.62 -22.08 -27.54
C SER A 319 -11.05 -21.69 -27.93
N PHE A 320 -11.75 -21.02 -27.02
CA PHE A 320 -13.05 -20.37 -27.23
C PHE A 320 -12.97 -19.11 -28.14
N GLU A 321 -11.92 -18.99 -28.98
CA GLU A 321 -11.57 -17.74 -29.68
C GLU A 321 -12.44 -17.47 -30.93
N THR A 322 -13.10 -18.47 -31.51
CA THR A 322 -13.89 -18.29 -32.74
C THR A 322 -15.39 -18.10 -32.43
N ASP A 323 -15.89 -16.87 -32.61
CA ASP A 323 -17.32 -16.43 -32.56
C ASP A 323 -18.22 -17.17 -31.54
N LEU A 324 -17.81 -17.25 -30.27
CA LEU A 324 -18.61 -17.89 -29.24
C LEU A 324 -19.98 -17.22 -29.05
N ILE A 325 -20.06 -15.90 -29.25
CA ILE A 325 -21.32 -15.15 -29.14
C ILE A 325 -22.31 -15.57 -30.23
N GLY A 326 -21.88 -15.63 -31.50
CA GLY A 326 -22.73 -16.09 -32.60
C GLY A 326 -23.19 -17.53 -32.40
N GLN A 327 -22.30 -18.38 -31.89
CA GLN A 327 -22.61 -19.77 -31.57
C GLN A 327 -23.64 -19.91 -30.44
N LEU A 328 -23.51 -19.14 -29.35
CA LEU A 328 -24.51 -19.11 -28.28
C LEU A 328 -25.86 -18.61 -28.80
N ARG A 329 -25.88 -17.61 -29.68
CA ARG A 329 -27.12 -17.15 -30.32
C ARG A 329 -27.75 -18.23 -31.20
N GLY A 330 -26.96 -19.01 -31.92
CA GLY A 330 -27.41 -20.17 -32.68
C GLY A 330 -28.08 -21.21 -31.77
N PHE A 331 -27.41 -21.60 -30.69
CA PHE A 331 -27.95 -22.53 -29.69
C PHE A 331 -29.29 -22.06 -29.11
N ILE A 332 -29.39 -20.79 -28.70
CA ILE A 332 -30.63 -20.18 -28.17
C ILE A 332 -31.76 -20.30 -29.19
N LYS A 333 -31.48 -20.06 -30.47
CA LYS A 333 -32.46 -20.14 -31.56
C LYS A 333 -32.92 -21.58 -31.79
N ASP A 334 -31.99 -22.53 -31.86
CA ASP A 334 -32.27 -23.93 -32.13
C ASP A 334 -33.09 -24.58 -31.00
N GLN A 335 -32.76 -24.24 -29.75
CA GLN A 335 -33.49 -24.69 -28.56
C GLN A 335 -34.77 -23.86 -28.27
N ARG A 336 -35.07 -22.83 -29.10
CA ARG A 336 -36.21 -21.93 -28.95
C ARG A 336 -36.30 -21.27 -27.56
N LEU A 337 -35.15 -20.88 -27.02
CA LEU A 337 -35.03 -20.29 -25.69
C LEU A 337 -35.20 -18.77 -25.71
N GLU A 338 -35.68 -18.22 -24.59
CA GLU A 338 -35.66 -16.76 -24.38
C GLU A 338 -34.23 -16.32 -24.05
N SER A 339 -33.63 -15.52 -24.94
CA SER A 339 -32.22 -15.09 -24.86
C SER A 339 -31.84 -14.51 -23.49
N LYS A 340 -32.63 -13.57 -22.96
CA LYS A 340 -32.36 -12.92 -21.66
C LYS A 340 -32.28 -13.94 -20.52
N LYS A 341 -33.23 -14.87 -20.46
CA LYS A 341 -33.27 -15.90 -19.42
C LYS A 341 -32.12 -16.88 -19.54
N PHE A 342 -31.80 -17.32 -20.75
CA PHE A 342 -30.64 -18.19 -20.98
C PHE A 342 -29.35 -17.55 -20.44
N PHE A 343 -29.08 -16.29 -20.81
CA PHE A 343 -27.87 -15.59 -20.35
C PHE A 343 -27.85 -15.41 -18.82
N GLN A 344 -28.99 -15.13 -18.19
CA GLN A 344 -29.10 -15.03 -16.73
C GLN A 344 -28.87 -16.37 -16.02
N LEU A 345 -29.46 -17.46 -16.54
CA LEU A 345 -29.30 -18.80 -15.99
C LEU A 345 -27.87 -19.30 -16.15
N ALA A 346 -27.31 -19.23 -17.35
CA ALA A 346 -25.96 -19.69 -17.63
C ALA A 346 -24.93 -18.90 -16.80
N ARG A 347 -25.09 -17.57 -16.68
CA ARG A 347 -24.22 -16.76 -15.82
C ARG A 347 -24.33 -17.18 -14.36
N LEU A 348 -25.54 -17.26 -13.82
CA LEU A 348 -25.76 -17.62 -12.41
C LEU A 348 -25.22 -19.02 -12.08
N ALA A 349 -25.37 -19.98 -13.01
CA ALA A 349 -24.83 -21.33 -12.85
C ALA A 349 -23.30 -21.38 -12.86
N LEU A 350 -22.64 -20.43 -13.54
CA LEU A 350 -21.18 -20.39 -13.64
C LEU A 350 -20.53 -19.50 -12.58
N THR A 351 -21.15 -18.38 -12.23
CA THR A 351 -20.56 -17.36 -11.36
C THR A 351 -21.26 -17.16 -10.04
N GLY A 352 -22.48 -17.66 -9.87
CA GLY A 352 -23.28 -17.40 -8.68
C GLY A 352 -23.80 -15.96 -8.57
N SER A 353 -23.58 -15.13 -9.61
CA SER A 353 -24.00 -13.73 -9.65
C SER A 353 -24.72 -13.41 -10.96
N GLN A 354 -25.67 -12.47 -10.90
CA GLN A 354 -26.30 -11.90 -12.10
C GLN A 354 -25.43 -10.80 -12.74
N GLN A 355 -24.39 -10.33 -12.05
CA GLN A 355 -23.46 -9.30 -12.51
C GLN A 355 -22.09 -9.94 -12.85
N GLY A 356 -21.28 -9.23 -13.63
CA GLY A 356 -19.95 -9.69 -14.04
C GLY A 356 -19.66 -9.52 -15.54
N ALA A 357 -18.54 -10.07 -15.99
CA ALA A 357 -18.10 -10.01 -17.39
C ALA A 357 -19.13 -10.66 -18.34
N PRO A 358 -19.17 -10.27 -19.63
CA PRO A 358 -19.96 -10.94 -20.66
C PRO A 358 -19.84 -12.46 -20.62
N LEU A 359 -20.94 -13.20 -20.84
CA LEU A 359 -20.94 -14.67 -20.68
C LEU A 359 -19.88 -15.37 -21.54
N ALA A 360 -19.70 -14.93 -22.79
CA ALA A 360 -18.68 -15.49 -23.66
C ALA A 360 -17.25 -15.32 -23.09
N GLU A 361 -16.97 -14.16 -22.53
CA GLU A 361 -15.70 -13.86 -21.88
C GLU A 361 -15.51 -14.70 -20.61
N THR A 362 -16.56 -14.84 -19.80
CA THR A 362 -16.56 -15.73 -18.62
C THR A 362 -16.25 -17.18 -19.01
N LEU A 363 -16.88 -17.71 -20.06
CA LEU A 363 -16.64 -19.07 -20.55
C LEU A 363 -15.18 -19.26 -21.00
N SER A 364 -14.63 -18.28 -21.71
CA SER A 364 -13.24 -18.31 -22.16
C SER A 364 -12.24 -18.25 -21.00
N ILE A 365 -12.44 -17.36 -20.03
CA ILE A 365 -11.44 -17.13 -18.98
C ILE A 365 -11.40 -18.24 -17.93
N ILE A 366 -12.55 -18.78 -17.52
CA ILE A 366 -12.55 -19.90 -16.56
C ILE A 366 -12.16 -21.22 -17.23
N GLY A 367 -12.29 -21.30 -18.56
CA GLY A 367 -11.90 -22.47 -19.34
C GLY A 367 -12.93 -23.61 -19.33
N ARG A 368 -12.83 -24.48 -20.34
CA ARG A 368 -13.86 -25.48 -20.65
C ARG A 368 -14.14 -26.44 -19.50
N ASP A 369 -13.11 -26.98 -18.87
CA ASP A 369 -13.28 -27.99 -17.83
C ASP A 369 -14.01 -27.40 -16.61
N ASN A 370 -13.62 -26.19 -16.18
CA ASN A 370 -14.34 -25.43 -15.16
C ASN A 370 -15.80 -25.18 -15.55
N VAL A 371 -16.07 -24.77 -16.80
CA VAL A 371 -17.44 -24.57 -17.29
C VAL A 371 -18.25 -25.85 -17.16
N LEU A 372 -17.74 -26.98 -17.65
CA LEU A 372 -18.45 -28.25 -17.66
C LEU A 372 -18.73 -28.75 -16.23
N VAL A 373 -17.73 -28.71 -15.35
CA VAL A 373 -17.89 -29.12 -13.94
C VAL A 373 -18.93 -28.25 -13.22
N ARG A 374 -18.90 -26.92 -13.43
CA ARG A 374 -19.86 -26.01 -12.81
C ARG A 374 -21.27 -26.22 -13.33
N LEU A 375 -21.44 -26.42 -14.63
CA LEU A 375 -22.76 -26.72 -15.21
C LEU A 375 -23.31 -28.06 -14.73
N ARG A 376 -22.49 -29.11 -14.69
CA ARG A 376 -22.88 -30.41 -14.10
C ARG A 376 -23.32 -30.25 -12.66
N THR A 377 -22.53 -29.54 -11.85
CA THR A 377 -22.87 -29.26 -10.44
C THR A 377 -24.18 -28.50 -10.31
N ALA A 378 -24.44 -27.52 -11.18
CA ALA A 378 -25.69 -26.77 -11.19
C ALA A 378 -26.90 -27.64 -11.59
N VAL A 379 -26.74 -28.51 -12.59
CA VAL A 379 -27.79 -29.46 -13.03
C VAL A 379 -28.07 -30.50 -11.94
N ASP A 380 -27.04 -31.09 -11.36
CA ASP A 380 -27.17 -32.08 -10.29
C ASP A 380 -27.82 -31.47 -9.04
N PHE A 381 -27.44 -30.23 -8.70
CA PHE A 381 -28.09 -29.47 -7.64
C PHE A 381 -29.58 -29.31 -7.92
N LEU A 382 -29.97 -28.90 -9.14
CA LEU A 382 -31.38 -28.71 -9.51
C LEU A 382 -32.18 -30.02 -9.50
N LYS A 383 -31.60 -31.13 -9.96
CA LYS A 383 -32.23 -32.47 -9.92
C LYS A 383 -32.54 -32.92 -8.49
N GLY A 384 -31.67 -32.58 -7.54
CA GLY A 384 -31.85 -32.87 -6.12
C GLY A 384 -32.64 -31.80 -5.35
N TYR A 385 -32.91 -30.64 -5.96
CA TYR A 385 -33.49 -29.49 -5.28
C TYR A 385 -35.02 -29.63 -5.20
N ASN A 386 -35.53 -29.96 -4.01
CA ASN A 386 -36.96 -29.95 -3.74
C ASN A 386 -37.37 -28.62 -3.08
N PRO A 387 -38.10 -27.71 -3.76
CA PRO A 387 -38.40 -26.38 -3.25
C PRO A 387 -39.51 -26.34 -2.18
N HIS A 388 -39.80 -27.45 -1.50
CA HIS A 388 -40.89 -27.56 -0.53
C HIS A 388 -40.67 -26.77 0.76
#